data_AF-A0A380MU05-F1
#
_entry.id   AF-A0A380MU05-F1
#
_cell.length_a   1.000
_cell.length_b   1.000
_cell.length_c   1.000
_cell.angle_alpha   90.00
_cell.angle_beta   90.00
_cell.angle_gamma   90.00
#
_symmetry.space_group_name_H-M   'P 1'
#
loop_
_entity.id
_entity.type
_entity.pdbx_description
1 polymer ?
#
loop_
_entity_poly.entity_id
_entity_poly.type
_entity_poly.pdbx_seq_one_letter_code
_entity_poly.pdbx_strand_id
1 'polypeptide(L)'
;MNKLRADSLEFSETFQRYGGVDGYAEAVEIGATQLPIDRWVQVRTETFKKEYGDWLFARDSRALRTAKNKGEAQDILRKLNNIELRNAESGLIATISKRTVEKMISSTAFKKSLQTTNSGFIHLAAVANVDTLFFNGILGWIKPDRAEAKQVIGLPRIFSPMTFEKSIYLVETTVKLLNQNYGGNRIYTVEAINILDKQQITDKFIADTEKGNASPIIMAETNQNLSNPNSLRSLGVSRVLNLAQQVIDFNSKNIAQQLNPYTFEPKLDFLSRSLPSPLIDLKDLGNREAGRKLHDSVDGDIAHLPLVILSAQAVGKQINVNTLIKAETLHPIQRQEAWLNAVRENPLAKTTSKTKDRGFTK
;
A
#
# COMPACT_ATOMS: atom_id res chain seq x y z
N MET A 1 -25.88 -23.41 3.44
CA MET A 1 -24.75 -23.13 2.53
C MET A 1 -23.69 -22.38 3.32
N ASN A 2 -22.44 -22.85 3.33
CA ASN A 2 -21.34 -22.07 3.90
C ASN A 2 -21.07 -20.91 2.96
N LYS A 3 -21.41 -19.70 3.40
CA LYS A 3 -21.12 -18.46 2.67
C LYS A 3 -19.60 -18.31 2.55
N LEU A 4 -19.13 -17.92 1.37
CA LEU A 4 -17.72 -17.61 1.17
C LEU A 4 -17.23 -16.56 2.18
N ARG A 5 -15.96 -16.64 2.56
CA ARG A 5 -15.30 -15.61 3.36
C ARG A 5 -15.20 -14.32 2.54
N ALA A 6 -15.19 -13.17 3.21
CA ALA A 6 -15.20 -11.87 2.53
C ALA A 6 -14.01 -11.66 1.57
N ASP A 7 -12.82 -12.17 1.92
CA ASP A 7 -11.64 -12.15 1.04
C ASP A 7 -11.82 -12.99 -0.24
N SER A 8 -12.59 -14.08 -0.16
CA SER A 8 -12.91 -14.92 -1.32
C SER A 8 -13.87 -14.19 -2.27
N LEU A 9 -14.82 -13.42 -1.73
CA LEU A 9 -15.71 -12.57 -2.54
C LEU A 9 -14.94 -11.44 -3.23
N GLU A 10 -13.98 -10.81 -2.53
CA GLU A 10 -13.11 -9.76 -3.09
C GLU A 10 -12.02 -10.30 -4.04
N PHE A 11 -11.84 -11.62 -4.10
CA PHE A 11 -10.72 -12.26 -4.81
C PHE A 11 -10.67 -11.85 -6.28
N SER A 12 -11.80 -11.95 -7.00
CA SER A 12 -11.81 -11.76 -8.45
C SER A 12 -11.63 -10.30 -8.84
N GLU A 13 -12.24 -9.37 -8.09
CA GLU A 13 -12.00 -7.93 -8.28
C GLU A 13 -10.53 -7.58 -8.01
N THR A 14 -9.97 -8.09 -6.91
CA THR A 14 -8.56 -7.88 -6.56
C THR A 14 -7.64 -8.45 -7.64
N PHE A 15 -7.89 -9.68 -8.09
CA PHE A 15 -7.12 -10.31 -9.15
C PHE A 15 -7.07 -9.45 -10.41
N GLN A 16 -8.22 -8.93 -10.88
CA GLN A 16 -8.28 -8.05 -12.04
C GLN A 16 -7.57 -6.71 -11.80
N ARG A 17 -7.78 -6.09 -10.63
CA ARG A 17 -7.15 -4.82 -10.25
C ARG A 17 -5.63 -4.87 -10.32
N TYR A 18 -5.04 -6.02 -10.03
CA TYR A 18 -3.59 -6.23 -10.05
C TYR A 18 -3.07 -6.88 -11.35
N GLY A 19 -3.84 -6.84 -12.44
CA GLY A 19 -3.39 -7.29 -13.77
C GLY A 19 -3.53 -8.79 -14.02
N GLY A 20 -4.25 -9.52 -13.16
CA GLY A 20 -4.55 -10.93 -13.34
C GLY A 20 -3.32 -11.83 -13.42
N VAL A 21 -3.34 -12.79 -14.37
CA VAL A 21 -2.23 -13.73 -14.56
C VAL A 21 -0.96 -13.01 -15.00
N ASP A 22 -1.07 -12.01 -15.88
CA ASP A 22 0.07 -11.29 -16.42
C ASP A 22 0.73 -10.44 -15.33
N GLY A 23 -0.07 -9.73 -14.52
CA GLY A 23 0.44 -8.98 -13.38
C GLY A 23 1.07 -9.87 -12.30
N TYR A 24 0.55 -11.08 -12.10
CA TYR A 24 1.21 -12.08 -11.24
C TYR A 24 2.54 -12.55 -11.84
N ALA A 25 2.58 -12.88 -13.13
CA ALA A 25 3.78 -13.34 -13.81
C ALA A 25 4.89 -12.28 -13.78
N GLU A 26 4.57 -11.03 -14.07
CA GLU A 26 5.49 -9.90 -13.96
C GLU A 26 6.02 -9.75 -12.53
N ALA A 27 5.14 -9.83 -11.52
CA ALA A 27 5.54 -9.76 -10.11
C ALA A 27 6.49 -10.89 -9.71
N VAL A 28 6.33 -12.09 -10.26
CA VAL A 28 7.26 -13.22 -10.07
C VAL A 28 8.59 -12.95 -10.77
N GLU A 29 8.55 -12.51 -12.03
CA GLU A 29 9.72 -12.25 -12.86
C GLU A 29 10.66 -11.21 -12.23
N ILE A 30 10.11 -10.10 -11.73
CA ILE A 30 10.90 -9.04 -11.07
C ILE A 30 11.23 -9.36 -9.60
N GLY A 31 10.87 -10.55 -9.10
CA GLY A 31 11.08 -10.96 -7.71
C GLY A 31 10.24 -10.17 -6.69
N ALA A 32 9.18 -9.49 -7.14
CA ALA A 32 8.28 -8.74 -6.26
C ALA A 32 7.38 -9.65 -5.41
N THR A 33 7.19 -10.91 -5.80
CA THR A 33 6.47 -11.93 -5.02
C THR A 33 7.16 -13.29 -5.03
N GLN A 34 6.95 -14.05 -3.95
CA GLN A 34 7.26 -15.47 -3.83
C GLN A 34 6.02 -16.28 -3.41
N LEU A 35 4.85 -15.65 -3.35
CA LEU A 35 3.61 -16.28 -2.96
C LEU A 35 3.01 -17.06 -4.15
N PRO A 36 2.32 -18.19 -3.89
CA PRO A 36 1.44 -18.76 -4.90
C PRO A 36 0.29 -17.77 -5.20
N ILE A 37 -0.25 -17.82 -6.41
CA ILE A 37 -1.18 -16.82 -6.94
C ILE A 37 -2.41 -16.60 -6.05
N ASP A 38 -2.94 -17.66 -5.41
CA ASP A 38 -4.08 -17.54 -4.50
C ASP A 38 -3.74 -16.69 -3.28
N ARG A 39 -2.56 -16.91 -2.68
CA ARG A 39 -2.07 -16.12 -1.55
C ARG A 39 -1.66 -14.72 -1.97
N TRP A 40 -1.08 -14.58 -3.16
CA TRP A 40 -0.74 -13.28 -3.74
C TRP A 40 -1.96 -12.37 -3.89
N VAL A 41 -3.09 -12.90 -4.35
CA VAL A 41 -4.36 -12.17 -4.38
C VAL A 41 -4.90 -11.94 -2.97
N GLN A 42 -4.94 -12.98 -2.12
CA GLN A 42 -5.52 -12.89 -0.78
C GLN A 42 -4.95 -11.72 0.02
N VAL A 43 -3.62 -11.56 0.05
CA VAL A 43 -2.97 -10.50 0.82
C VAL A 43 -3.26 -9.09 0.27
N ARG A 44 -3.78 -8.97 -0.95
CA ARG A 44 -4.11 -7.70 -1.61
C ARG A 44 -5.58 -7.30 -1.49
N THR A 45 -6.43 -8.20 -0.99
CA THR A 45 -7.84 -7.91 -0.72
C THR A 45 -7.98 -6.81 0.34
N GLU A 46 -9.03 -6.00 0.25
CA GLU A 46 -9.28 -4.94 1.24
C GLU A 46 -9.65 -5.55 2.59
N THR A 47 -10.35 -6.69 2.60
CA THR A 47 -10.60 -7.50 3.80
C THR A 47 -9.29 -7.88 4.48
N PHE A 48 -8.32 -8.44 3.76
CA PHE A 48 -7.03 -8.82 4.36
C PHE A 48 -6.30 -7.60 4.92
N LYS A 49 -6.19 -6.52 4.14
CA LYS A 49 -5.50 -5.29 4.58
C LYS A 49 -6.17 -4.67 5.80
N LYS A 50 -7.50 -4.67 5.86
CA LYS A 50 -8.26 -4.18 7.01
C LYS A 50 -8.05 -5.06 8.24
N GLU A 51 -7.96 -6.37 8.08
CA GLU A 51 -7.79 -7.29 9.20
C GLU A 51 -6.35 -7.32 9.72
N TYR A 52 -5.37 -7.42 8.81
CA TYR A 52 -3.97 -7.66 9.15
C TYR A 52 -3.03 -6.45 9.00
N GLY A 53 -3.51 -5.37 8.38
CA GLY A 53 -2.71 -4.19 8.05
C GLY A 53 -2.31 -4.20 6.58
N ASP A 54 -2.33 -3.03 5.95
CA ASP A 54 -1.93 -2.89 4.56
C ASP A 54 -0.40 -2.91 4.43
N TRP A 55 0.12 -4.08 4.05
CA TRP A 55 1.54 -4.31 3.87
C TRP A 55 2.10 -3.66 2.60
N LEU A 56 1.28 -3.20 1.65
CA LEU A 56 1.77 -2.50 0.46
C LEU A 56 2.49 -1.20 0.83
N PHE A 57 2.06 -0.54 1.92
CA PHE A 57 2.79 0.58 2.50
C PHE A 57 4.21 0.21 2.93
N ALA A 58 4.42 -1.03 3.41
CA ALA A 58 5.75 -1.53 3.76
C ALA A 58 6.58 -1.96 2.55
N ARG A 59 5.94 -2.20 1.40
CA ARG A 59 6.63 -2.53 0.14
C ARG A 59 7.15 -1.28 -0.56
N ASP A 60 6.37 -0.22 -0.62
CA ASP A 60 6.72 0.96 -1.43
C ASP A 60 7.92 1.74 -0.83
N SER A 61 8.36 1.35 0.37
CA SER A 61 9.57 1.79 1.05
C SER A 61 10.83 0.95 0.75
N ARG A 62 10.74 -0.11 -0.09
CA ARG A 62 11.88 -0.96 -0.49
C ARG A 62 13.02 -0.21 -1.17
N ALA A 63 12.74 0.93 -1.78
CA ALA A 63 13.73 1.75 -2.48
C ALA A 63 14.39 2.80 -1.56
N LEU A 64 14.10 2.81 -0.26
CA LEU A 64 14.64 3.83 0.63
C LEU A 64 16.14 3.58 0.88
N ARG A 65 16.93 4.63 0.62
CA ARG A 65 18.35 4.72 0.92
C ARG A 65 18.55 4.56 2.43
N THR A 66 19.62 3.89 2.82
CA THR A 66 20.05 3.84 4.22
C THR A 66 21.07 4.94 4.50
N ALA A 67 21.01 5.56 5.68
CA ALA A 67 22.07 6.42 6.19
C ALA A 67 22.38 6.04 7.65
N LYS A 68 23.62 5.63 7.92
CA LYS A 68 24.07 5.17 9.24
C LYS A 68 24.50 6.31 10.14
N ASN A 69 24.82 7.47 9.57
CA ASN A 69 25.29 8.64 10.29
C ASN A 69 24.91 9.93 9.56
N LYS A 70 25.16 11.07 10.21
CA LYS A 70 24.86 12.40 9.66
C LYS A 70 25.64 12.72 8.39
N GLY A 71 26.88 12.25 8.27
CA GLY A 71 27.72 12.47 7.10
C GLY A 71 27.13 11.81 5.86
N GLU A 72 26.75 10.53 5.97
CA GLU A 72 26.10 9.80 4.87
C GLU A 72 24.79 10.46 4.43
N ALA A 73 23.92 10.84 5.38
CA ALA A 73 22.69 11.57 5.05
C ALA A 73 23.01 12.91 4.35
N GLN A 74 23.99 13.65 4.84
CA GLN A 74 24.41 14.92 4.24
C GLN A 74 24.92 14.74 2.81
N ASP A 75 25.72 13.71 2.54
CA ASP A 75 26.26 13.42 1.20
C ASP A 75 25.15 13.05 0.21
N ILE A 76 24.13 12.34 0.66
CA ILE A 76 22.93 12.07 -0.14
C ILE A 76 22.21 13.38 -0.46
N LEU A 77 21.92 14.23 0.52
CA LEU A 77 21.19 15.48 0.29
C LEU A 77 21.96 16.49 -0.56
N ARG A 78 23.29 16.49 -0.48
CA ARG A 78 24.13 17.34 -1.33
C ARG A 78 23.94 17.04 -2.81
N LYS A 79 23.68 15.77 -3.17
CA LYS A 79 23.35 15.38 -4.55
C LYS A 79 21.99 15.90 -5.01
N LEU A 80 21.08 16.19 -4.08
CA LEU A 80 19.74 16.73 -4.34
C LEU A 80 19.70 18.27 -4.31
N ASN A 81 20.84 18.93 -4.07
CA ASN A 81 20.89 20.37 -3.90
C ASN A 81 20.50 21.11 -5.19
N ASN A 82 19.51 21.99 -5.08
CA ASN A 82 18.88 22.75 -6.18
C ASN A 82 18.20 21.89 -7.26
N ILE A 83 17.97 20.60 -7.01
CA ILE A 83 17.11 19.79 -7.89
C ILE A 83 15.65 20.09 -7.56
N GLU A 84 14.85 20.32 -8.59
CA GLU A 84 13.40 20.47 -8.45
C GLU A 84 12.77 19.12 -8.15
N LEU A 85 12.15 19.03 -6.98
CA LEU A 85 11.37 17.90 -6.53
C LEU A 85 9.90 18.27 -6.63
N ARG A 86 9.09 17.36 -7.18
CA ARG A 86 7.64 17.53 -7.30
C ARG A 86 6.94 16.53 -6.39
N ASN A 87 5.97 17.00 -5.62
CA ASN A 87 5.01 16.13 -4.95
C ASN A 87 3.94 15.69 -5.95
N ALA A 88 3.67 14.38 -6.04
CA ALA A 88 2.77 13.83 -7.04
C ALA A 88 1.29 14.21 -6.79
N GLU A 89 0.92 14.36 -5.52
CA GLU A 89 -0.47 14.54 -5.09
C GLU A 89 -0.94 16.00 -5.11
N SER A 90 -0.12 16.92 -4.60
CA SER A 90 -0.40 18.36 -4.56
C SER A 90 0.16 19.14 -5.76
N GLY A 91 1.06 18.53 -6.54
CA GLY A 91 1.78 19.21 -7.62
C GLY A 91 2.85 20.21 -7.14
N LEU A 92 3.06 20.34 -5.82
CA LEU A 92 4.00 21.28 -5.24
C LEU A 92 5.44 20.99 -5.69
N ILE A 93 6.09 22.00 -6.27
CA ILE A 93 7.52 21.95 -6.62
C ILE A 93 8.31 22.66 -5.53
N ALA A 94 9.35 22.00 -5.03
CA ALA A 94 10.28 22.53 -4.05
C ALA A 94 11.69 22.00 -4.29
N THR A 95 12.68 22.69 -3.75
CA THR A 95 14.10 22.32 -3.87
C THR A 95 14.75 22.20 -2.50
N ILE A 96 15.91 21.55 -2.45
CA ILE A 96 16.75 21.48 -1.25
C ILE A 96 17.94 22.42 -1.44
N SER A 97 18.28 23.18 -0.39
CA SER A 97 19.44 24.08 -0.39
C SER A 97 20.42 23.64 0.68
N LYS A 98 21.70 24.01 0.55
CA LYS A 98 22.72 23.78 1.61
C LYS A 98 22.24 24.13 3.02
N ARG A 99 21.56 25.29 3.16
CA ARG A 99 21.01 25.76 4.44
C ARG A 99 19.88 24.86 4.97
N THR A 100 19.05 24.30 4.09
CA THR A 100 17.98 23.40 4.54
C THR A 100 18.51 22.01 4.87
N VAL A 101 19.59 21.55 4.20
CA VAL A 101 20.32 20.34 4.60
C VAL A 101 20.81 20.45 6.04
N GLU A 102 21.49 21.55 6.39
CA GLU A 102 21.99 21.79 7.76
C GLU A 102 20.87 21.79 8.80
N LYS A 103 19.69 22.34 8.45
CA LYS A 103 18.53 22.33 9.33
C LYS A 103 18.00 20.92 9.56
N MET A 104 17.89 20.11 8.51
CA MET A 104 17.41 18.73 8.60
C MET A 104 18.35 17.86 9.46
N ILE A 105 19.67 18.05 9.40
CA ILE A 105 20.63 17.23 10.18
C ILE A 105 20.98 17.82 11.56
N SER A 106 20.39 18.96 11.92
CA SER A 106 20.68 19.69 13.16
C SER A 106 20.25 18.93 14.41
N SER A 107 20.95 19.10 15.53
CA SER A 107 20.58 18.48 16.81
C SER A 107 19.14 18.82 17.25
N THR A 108 18.63 19.99 16.89
CA THR A 108 17.24 20.38 17.14
C THR A 108 16.25 19.57 16.31
N ALA A 109 16.54 19.26 15.04
CA ALA A 109 15.68 18.42 14.21
C ALA A 109 15.62 16.98 14.75
N PHE A 110 16.76 16.44 15.19
CA PHE A 110 16.80 15.14 15.86
C PHE A 110 15.93 15.11 17.12
N LYS A 111 15.99 16.15 17.97
CA LYS A 111 15.16 16.24 19.20
C LYS A 111 13.65 16.35 18.93
N LYS A 112 13.27 16.89 17.77
CA LYS A 112 11.86 17.04 17.34
C LYS A 112 11.31 15.79 16.68
N SER A 113 12.18 14.94 16.13
CA SER A 113 11.79 13.62 15.66
C SER A 113 11.40 12.72 16.84
N LEU A 114 10.73 11.61 16.55
CA LEU A 114 10.45 10.47 17.44
C LEU A 114 11.47 10.35 18.58
N GLN A 115 11.01 10.32 19.82
CA GLN A 115 11.88 10.05 20.97
C GLN A 115 11.81 8.58 21.34
N THR A 116 12.51 7.75 20.55
CA THR A 116 12.68 6.31 20.77
C THR A 116 14.17 5.95 20.76
N THR A 117 14.53 4.74 21.20
CA THR A 117 15.92 4.26 21.26
C THR A 117 16.65 4.33 19.92
N ASN A 118 15.94 4.18 18.79
CA ASN A 118 16.48 4.24 17.43
C ASN A 118 16.16 5.56 16.70
N SER A 119 15.69 6.58 17.43
CA SER A 119 15.26 7.89 16.90
C SER A 119 16.23 8.53 15.91
N GLY A 120 17.53 8.47 16.21
CA GLY A 120 18.57 9.02 15.35
C GLY A 120 18.64 8.34 13.98
N PHE A 121 18.55 7.01 13.92
CA PHE A 121 18.61 6.26 12.67
C PHE A 121 17.33 6.41 11.85
N ILE A 122 16.17 6.41 12.51
CA ILE A 122 14.88 6.65 11.85
C ILE A 122 14.88 8.04 11.20
N HIS A 123 15.34 9.06 11.94
CA HIS A 123 15.42 10.42 11.41
C HIS A 123 16.40 10.51 10.23
N LEU A 124 17.59 9.89 10.33
CA LEU A 124 18.56 9.86 9.23
C LEU A 124 18.03 9.17 7.98
N ALA A 125 17.28 8.06 8.14
CA ALA A 125 16.60 7.39 7.04
C ALA A 125 15.56 8.30 6.38
N ALA A 126 14.78 9.04 7.18
CA ALA A 126 13.81 10.00 6.65
C ALA A 126 14.49 11.13 5.87
N VAL A 127 15.57 11.68 6.41
CA VAL A 127 16.37 12.72 5.74
C VAL A 127 16.94 12.19 4.42
N ALA A 128 17.60 11.03 4.43
CA ALA A 128 18.21 10.42 3.24
C ALA A 128 17.22 10.13 2.09
N ASN A 129 15.92 10.07 2.39
CA ASN A 129 14.85 9.78 1.43
C ASN A 129 13.82 10.90 1.31
N VAL A 130 14.19 12.12 1.67
CA VAL A 130 13.29 13.28 1.62
C VAL A 130 12.66 13.48 0.25
N ASP A 131 13.35 13.16 -0.84
CA ASP A 131 12.83 13.20 -2.21
C ASP A 131 11.71 12.18 -2.44
N THR A 132 11.94 10.92 -2.11
CA THR A 132 10.93 9.85 -2.25
C THR A 132 9.72 10.12 -1.34
N LEU A 133 9.98 10.53 -0.10
CA LEU A 133 8.93 10.84 0.88
C LEU A 133 8.14 12.08 0.48
N PHE A 134 8.81 13.09 -0.09
CA PHE A 134 8.14 14.27 -0.62
C PHE A 134 7.34 13.95 -1.87
N PHE A 135 7.83 13.10 -2.78
CA PHE A 135 7.09 12.71 -3.98
C PHE A 135 5.78 11.99 -3.65
N ASN A 136 5.85 11.01 -2.73
CA ASN A 136 4.72 10.14 -2.36
C ASN A 136 3.82 10.68 -1.25
N GLY A 137 4.20 11.78 -0.59
CA GLY A 137 3.48 12.29 0.57
C GLY A 137 2.14 12.93 0.23
N ILE A 138 1.23 12.99 1.22
CA ILE A 138 -0.05 13.68 1.14
C ILE A 138 0.02 15.06 1.80
N LEU A 139 -0.61 16.07 1.19
CA LEU A 139 -0.80 17.38 1.79
C LEU A 139 -1.80 17.29 2.95
N GLY A 140 -1.31 17.58 4.16
CA GLY A 140 -2.14 17.67 5.35
C GLY A 140 -2.77 19.06 5.49
N TRP A 141 -1.96 20.04 5.90
CA TRP A 141 -2.41 21.42 6.08
C TRP A 141 -1.27 22.40 5.78
N ILE A 142 -1.64 23.68 5.64
CA ILE A 142 -0.69 24.78 5.47
C ILE A 142 -0.73 25.62 6.73
N LYS A 143 0.40 25.66 7.44
CA LYS A 143 0.55 26.58 8.58
C LYS A 143 0.83 28.00 8.06
N PRO A 144 0.16 29.05 8.57
CA PRO A 144 0.50 30.43 8.27
C PRO A 144 1.91 30.78 8.75
N ASP A 145 2.63 31.66 8.05
CA ASP A 145 3.84 32.20 8.64
C ASP A 145 3.50 33.13 9.81
N ARG A 146 4.40 33.21 10.80
CA ARG A 146 4.28 34.22 11.86
C ARG A 146 4.40 35.59 11.19
N ALA A 147 3.49 36.51 11.53
CA ALA A 147 3.12 37.73 10.80
C ALA A 147 4.21 38.79 10.49
N GLU A 148 5.50 38.43 10.41
CA GLU A 148 6.61 39.39 10.30
C GLU A 148 7.54 39.17 9.09
N ALA A 149 7.55 37.99 8.44
CA ALA A 149 8.41 37.78 7.27
C ALA A 149 7.61 37.82 5.96
N LYS A 150 7.59 38.98 5.28
CA LYS A 150 6.97 39.20 3.94
C LYS A 150 7.41 38.23 2.82
N GLN A 151 8.38 37.36 3.11
CA GLN A 151 9.00 36.42 2.16
C GLN A 151 8.29 35.06 2.11
N VAL A 152 7.56 34.68 3.16
CA VAL A 152 7.00 33.34 3.32
C VAL A 152 5.49 33.41 3.22
N ILE A 153 4.92 32.64 2.30
CA ILE A 153 3.47 32.61 2.08
C ILE A 153 2.82 31.59 3.02
N GLY A 154 3.51 30.49 3.30
CA GLY A 154 3.00 29.46 4.19
C GLY A 154 3.95 28.27 4.32
N LEU A 155 3.58 27.37 5.22
CA LEU A 155 4.34 26.18 5.55
C LEU A 155 3.49 24.92 5.36
N PRO A 156 3.38 24.39 4.13
CA PRO A 156 2.73 23.11 3.87
C PRO A 156 3.37 21.97 4.67
N ARG A 157 2.54 21.15 5.29
CA ARG A 157 2.90 19.90 5.96
C ARG A 157 2.51 18.73 5.06
N ILE A 158 3.50 18.01 4.59
CA ILE A 158 3.36 16.84 3.73
C ILE A 158 3.67 15.61 4.57
N PHE A 159 2.79 14.61 4.56
CA PHE A 159 2.93 13.40 5.37
C PHE A 159 3.13 12.17 4.49
N SER A 160 4.13 11.35 4.82
CA SER A 160 4.42 10.14 4.06
C SER A 160 4.76 8.98 5.00
N PRO A 161 4.26 7.76 4.76
CA PRO A 161 4.72 6.58 5.50
C PRO A 161 6.14 6.22 5.08
N MET A 162 6.95 5.82 6.05
CA MET A 162 8.33 5.39 5.86
C MET A 162 8.56 4.10 6.64
N THR A 163 8.96 3.03 5.97
CA THR A 163 9.35 1.80 6.66
C THR A 163 10.79 1.89 7.14
N PHE A 164 11.01 1.47 8.37
CA PHE A 164 12.34 1.30 8.94
C PHE A 164 12.30 0.13 9.93
N GLU A 165 13.25 -0.80 9.81
CA GLU A 165 13.37 -1.97 10.70
C GLU A 165 12.04 -2.70 10.96
N LYS A 166 11.30 -3.02 9.88
CA LYS A 166 9.99 -3.71 9.87
C LYS A 166 8.82 -2.92 10.45
N SER A 167 9.04 -1.76 11.04
CA SER A 167 7.97 -0.85 11.45
C SER A 167 7.72 0.20 10.38
N ILE A 168 6.51 0.74 10.34
CA ILE A 168 6.20 1.92 9.55
C ILE A 168 6.13 3.13 10.48
N TYR A 169 6.74 4.24 10.07
CA TYR A 169 6.73 5.52 10.74
C TYR A 169 6.07 6.55 9.85
N LEU A 170 5.35 7.51 10.44
CA LEU A 170 4.86 8.66 9.68
C LEU A 170 5.93 9.74 9.67
N VAL A 171 6.27 10.25 8.50
CA VAL A 171 7.24 11.32 8.31
C VAL A 171 6.53 12.58 7.83
N GLU A 172 6.76 13.70 8.51
CA GLU A 172 6.37 15.03 8.07
C GLU A 172 7.52 15.71 7.35
N THR A 173 7.23 16.18 6.14
CA THR A 173 8.07 17.11 5.40
C THR A 173 7.42 18.49 5.44
N THR A 174 8.16 19.48 5.92
CA THR A 174 7.74 20.88 5.89
C THR A 174 8.32 21.56 4.67
N VAL A 175 7.47 22.18 3.87
CA VAL A 175 7.89 23.06 2.77
C VAL A 175 7.75 24.51 3.21
N LYS A 176 8.69 25.35 2.79
CA LYS A 176 8.60 26.79 2.90
C LYS A 176 8.15 27.36 1.56
N LEU A 177 6.90 27.82 1.50
CA LEU A 177 6.40 28.54 0.32
C LEU A 177 6.96 29.95 0.34
N LEU A 178 7.71 30.29 -0.70
CA LEU A 178 8.31 31.62 -0.83
C LEU A 178 7.57 32.41 -1.88
N ASN A 179 7.52 33.73 -1.71
CA ASN A 179 7.03 34.58 -2.78
C ASN A 179 7.98 34.52 -3.99
N GLN A 180 7.45 34.86 -5.17
CA GLN A 180 8.13 34.67 -6.46
C GLN A 180 9.52 35.33 -6.53
N ASN A 181 9.78 36.34 -5.71
CA ASN A 181 11.04 37.09 -5.69
C ASN A 181 12.19 36.37 -4.95
N TYR A 182 11.96 35.20 -4.32
CA TYR A 182 12.95 34.51 -3.48
C TYR A 182 13.38 33.13 -3.97
N GLY A 183 13.26 32.88 -5.29
CA GLY A 183 13.93 31.75 -5.94
C GLY A 183 13.29 30.39 -5.73
N GLY A 184 11.96 30.34 -5.54
CA GLY A 184 11.16 29.12 -5.47
C GLY A 184 11.06 28.48 -4.08
N ASN A 185 10.12 27.53 -3.92
CA ASN A 185 9.84 26.89 -2.64
C ASN A 185 11.00 26.00 -2.17
N ARG A 186 11.14 25.85 -0.85
CA ARG A 186 12.22 25.05 -0.25
C ARG A 186 11.68 23.96 0.66
N ILE A 187 12.15 22.73 0.51
CA ILE A 187 11.96 21.71 1.55
C ILE A 187 12.83 22.11 2.75
N TYR A 188 12.19 22.33 3.89
CA TYR A 188 12.76 23.04 5.03
C TYR A 188 13.18 22.11 6.17
N THR A 189 12.31 21.20 6.58
CA THR A 189 12.56 20.20 7.63
C THR A 189 11.88 18.89 7.29
N VAL A 190 12.43 17.80 7.83
CA VAL A 190 11.88 16.45 7.78
C VAL A 190 11.89 15.91 9.19
N GLU A 191 10.78 15.36 9.66
CA GLU A 191 10.62 14.86 11.03
C GLU A 191 9.82 13.55 11.00
N ALA A 192 10.39 12.47 11.54
CA ALA A 192 9.60 11.27 11.80
C ALA A 192 8.79 11.48 13.08
N ILE A 193 7.48 11.28 13.03
CA ILE A 193 6.51 11.62 14.08
C ILE A 193 6.18 10.40 14.94
N ASN A 194 5.93 10.63 16.23
CA ASN A 194 5.37 9.60 17.10
C ASN A 194 3.86 9.44 16.89
N ILE A 195 3.50 8.48 16.05
CA ILE A 195 2.10 8.18 15.75
C ILE A 195 1.38 7.35 16.81
N LEU A 196 2.07 6.83 17.84
CA LEU A 196 1.38 6.08 18.90
C LEU A 196 0.37 6.96 19.64
N ASP A 197 0.47 8.27 19.49
CA ASP A 197 -0.47 9.23 20.01
C ASP A 197 -1.13 10.02 18.87
N LYS A 198 -2.29 9.57 18.38
CA LYS A 198 -3.09 10.35 17.43
C LYS A 198 -3.45 11.74 17.96
N GLN A 199 -3.51 11.90 19.28
CA GLN A 199 -3.74 13.20 19.90
C GLN A 199 -2.59 14.15 19.54
N GLN A 200 -1.34 13.68 19.44
CA GLN A 200 -0.21 14.51 19.01
C GLN A 200 -0.41 15.11 17.61
N ILE A 201 -0.99 14.36 16.66
CA ILE A 201 -1.28 14.88 15.30
C ILE A 201 -2.40 15.92 15.36
N THR A 202 -3.47 15.61 16.11
CA THR A 202 -4.61 16.52 16.30
C THR A 202 -4.17 17.80 17.01
N ASP A 203 -3.42 17.71 18.11
CA ASP A 203 -2.87 18.83 18.87
C ASP A 203 -1.92 19.66 18.01
N LYS A 204 -1.11 19.01 17.17
CA LYS A 204 -0.23 19.72 16.23
C LYS A 204 -1.04 20.48 15.18
N PHE A 205 -2.10 19.87 14.64
CA PHE A 205 -3.01 20.56 13.73
C PHE A 205 -3.69 21.75 14.43
N ILE A 206 -4.23 21.55 15.63
CA ILE A 206 -4.84 22.61 16.45
C ILE A 206 -3.82 23.74 16.70
N ALA A 207 -2.64 23.43 17.20
CA ALA A 207 -1.59 24.41 17.47
C ALA A 207 -1.08 25.15 16.21
N ASP A 208 -1.09 24.49 15.04
CA ASP A 208 -0.73 25.10 13.76
C ASP A 208 -1.88 25.93 13.15
N THR A 209 -3.14 25.74 13.59
CA THR A 209 -4.32 26.45 13.03
C THR A 209 -4.98 27.48 13.96
N GLU A 210 -4.91 27.32 15.29
CA GLU A 210 -5.44 28.27 16.27
C GLU A 210 -4.67 29.60 16.30
N LYS A 211 -3.48 29.66 15.69
CA LYS A 211 -2.66 30.89 15.64
C LYS A 211 -3.16 31.96 14.64
N GLY A 212 -4.34 31.77 14.04
CA GLY A 212 -5.03 32.79 13.26
C GLY A 212 -4.42 33.03 11.87
N ASN A 213 -5.26 33.05 10.85
CA ASN A 213 -4.95 33.37 9.44
C ASN A 213 -4.33 32.26 8.59
N ALA A 214 -4.88 31.04 8.62
CA ALA A 214 -4.69 30.17 7.46
C ALA A 214 -5.43 30.74 6.25
N SER A 215 -4.73 30.91 5.13
CA SER A 215 -5.32 31.14 3.83
C SER A 215 -5.40 29.78 3.11
N PRO A 216 -6.53 29.42 2.50
CA PRO A 216 -6.56 28.31 1.56
C PRO A 216 -5.79 28.78 0.32
N ILE A 217 -4.55 28.33 0.14
CA ILE A 217 -3.95 28.47 -1.18
C ILE A 217 -4.58 27.35 -2.01
N ILE A 218 -5.46 27.75 -2.91
CA ILE A 218 -5.97 26.94 -4.01
C ILE A 218 -4.75 26.43 -4.78
N MET A 219 -4.46 25.14 -4.72
CA MET A 219 -3.57 24.51 -5.69
C MET A 219 -4.43 23.99 -6.84
N ALA A 220 -4.02 24.36 -8.05
CA ALA A 220 -4.72 24.09 -9.28
C ALA A 220 -4.91 22.57 -9.52
N GLU A 221 -6.04 22.25 -10.16
CA GLU A 221 -6.34 20.96 -10.82
C GLU A 221 -6.77 19.75 -9.96
N THR A 222 -7.65 19.96 -8.98
CA THR A 222 -8.63 18.90 -8.67
C THR A 222 -10.03 19.40 -9.01
N ASN A 223 -10.68 18.75 -9.98
CA ASN A 223 -12.05 18.98 -10.43
C ASN A 223 -13.09 18.56 -9.35
N GLN A 224 -12.95 19.06 -8.13
CA GLN A 224 -13.99 19.01 -7.12
C GLN A 224 -14.26 20.43 -6.63
N ASN A 225 -15.48 20.90 -6.90
CA ASN A 225 -16.02 22.13 -6.35
C ASN A 225 -16.03 22.06 -4.81
N LEU A 226 -14.93 22.48 -4.18
CA LEU A 226 -14.76 22.62 -2.74
C LEU A 226 -14.39 24.08 -2.44
N SER A 227 -15.33 24.98 -2.67
CA SER A 227 -15.18 26.44 -2.54
C SER A 227 -15.07 26.94 -1.09
N ASN A 228 -14.98 26.06 -0.09
CA ASN A 228 -14.88 26.43 1.32
C ASN A 228 -13.46 26.18 1.89
N PRO A 229 -12.75 27.22 2.35
CA PRO A 229 -11.44 27.10 3.01
C PRO A 229 -11.41 26.12 4.20
N ASN A 230 -12.53 26.01 4.92
CA ASN A 230 -12.64 25.16 6.10
C ASN A 230 -12.86 23.68 5.73
N SER A 231 -13.45 23.38 4.57
CA SER A 231 -13.65 21.99 4.12
C SER A 231 -12.36 21.37 3.58
N LEU A 232 -11.49 22.15 2.93
CA LEU A 232 -10.17 21.69 2.51
C LEU A 232 -9.25 21.36 3.70
N ARG A 233 -9.35 22.14 4.79
CA ARG A 233 -8.62 21.88 6.04
C ARG A 233 -9.09 20.60 6.72
N SER A 234 -10.41 20.43 6.87
CA SER A 234 -10.96 19.24 7.51
C SER A 234 -10.66 17.97 6.70
N LEU A 235 -10.66 18.06 5.36
CA LEU A 235 -10.32 16.95 4.48
C LEU A 235 -8.85 16.53 4.60
N GLY A 236 -7.91 17.49 4.56
CA GLY A 236 -6.48 17.22 4.68
C GLY A 236 -6.12 16.58 6.01
N VAL A 237 -6.67 17.08 7.12
CA VAL A 237 -6.49 16.47 8.46
C VAL A 237 -7.08 15.08 8.51
N SER A 238 -8.30 14.88 8.00
CA SER A 238 -8.94 13.57 8.00
C SER A 238 -8.10 12.53 7.24
N ARG A 239 -7.50 12.93 6.11
CA ARG A 239 -6.60 12.06 5.33
C ARG A 239 -5.33 11.71 6.09
N VAL A 240 -4.72 12.67 6.79
CA VAL A 240 -3.53 12.42 7.63
C VAL A 240 -3.87 11.53 8.83
N LEU A 241 -5.03 11.73 9.48
CA LEU A 241 -5.49 10.88 10.58
C LEU A 241 -5.80 9.45 10.12
N ASN A 242 -6.36 9.29 8.92
CA ASN A 242 -6.58 7.98 8.30
C ASN A 242 -5.24 7.29 8.00
N LEU A 243 -4.29 8.00 7.39
CA LEU A 243 -2.94 7.49 7.15
C LEU A 243 -2.27 7.08 8.48
N ALA A 244 -2.34 7.92 9.50
CA ALA A 244 -1.79 7.61 10.82
C ALA A 244 -2.44 6.35 11.44
N GLN A 245 -3.77 6.18 11.32
CA GLN A 245 -4.44 4.96 11.77
C GLN A 245 -3.93 3.72 11.03
N GLN A 246 -3.76 3.80 9.70
CA GLN A 246 -3.23 2.68 8.92
C GLN A 246 -1.84 2.26 9.41
N VAL A 247 -0.98 3.23 9.74
CA VAL A 247 0.34 2.95 10.28
C VAL A 247 0.26 2.32 11.69
N ILE A 248 -0.61 2.83 12.57
CA ILE A 248 -0.85 2.25 13.91
C ILE A 248 -1.37 0.82 13.81
N ASP A 249 -2.35 0.58 12.93
CA ASP A 249 -2.93 -0.75 12.69
C ASP A 249 -1.86 -1.72 12.20
N PHE A 250 -1.05 -1.31 11.22
CA PHE A 250 0.02 -2.15 10.70
C PHE A 250 1.03 -2.53 11.81
N ASN A 251 1.47 -1.56 12.60
CA ASN A 251 2.44 -1.81 13.67
C ASN A 251 1.86 -2.64 14.83
N SER A 252 0.58 -2.49 15.15
CA SER A 252 -0.07 -3.22 16.26
C SER A 252 -0.40 -4.68 15.91
N LYS A 253 -0.66 -4.99 14.64
CA LYS A 253 -1.12 -6.31 14.20
C LYS A 253 -0.01 -7.36 14.08
N ASN A 254 1.24 -7.02 14.45
CA ASN A 254 2.43 -7.88 14.32
C ASN A 254 2.72 -8.41 12.90
N ILE A 255 1.95 -8.01 11.87
CA ILE A 255 2.22 -8.41 10.48
C ILE A 255 3.60 -7.96 10.02
N ALA A 256 4.08 -6.82 10.53
CA ALA A 256 5.46 -6.33 10.41
C ALA A 256 6.53 -7.41 10.61
N GLN A 257 6.37 -8.26 11.65
CA GLN A 257 7.31 -9.33 11.97
C GLN A 257 7.13 -10.57 11.07
N GLN A 258 5.96 -10.68 10.46
CA GLN A 258 5.56 -11.74 9.55
C GLN A 258 5.83 -11.39 8.09
N LEU A 259 6.55 -10.30 7.78
CA LEU A 259 6.91 -9.96 6.40
C LEU A 259 8.17 -10.71 5.93
N ASN A 260 8.17 -11.12 4.67
CA ASN A 260 9.35 -11.58 3.96
C ASN A 260 10.33 -10.40 3.80
N PRO A 261 11.61 -10.53 4.15
CA PRO A 261 12.55 -9.41 4.12
C PRO A 261 12.91 -8.91 2.71
N TYR A 262 12.61 -9.70 1.67
CA TYR A 262 12.91 -9.35 0.27
C TYR A 262 11.67 -8.84 -0.45
N THR A 263 10.54 -9.54 -0.29
CA THR A 263 9.29 -9.17 -0.96
C THR A 263 8.39 -8.29 -0.10
N PHE A 264 8.64 -8.15 1.21
CA PHE A 264 7.78 -7.41 2.14
C PHE A 264 6.31 -7.87 2.14
N GLU A 265 6.01 -8.97 1.46
CA GLU A 265 4.73 -9.66 1.54
C GLU A 265 4.67 -10.45 2.83
N PRO A 266 3.47 -10.70 3.38
CA PRO A 266 3.30 -11.65 4.47
C PRO A 266 3.92 -13.00 4.10
N LYS A 267 4.69 -13.59 5.02
CA LYS A 267 5.35 -14.87 4.80
C LYS A 267 4.31 -15.98 4.59
N LEU A 268 4.60 -16.89 3.67
CA LEU A 268 3.71 -18.00 3.35
C LEU A 268 3.40 -18.88 4.57
N ASP A 269 4.36 -19.12 5.46
CA ASP A 269 4.17 -19.95 6.65
C ASP A 269 3.20 -19.30 7.66
N PHE A 270 3.19 -17.97 7.76
CA PHE A 270 2.19 -17.23 8.53
C PHE A 270 0.81 -17.39 7.87
N LEU A 271 0.70 -17.14 6.56
CA LEU A 271 -0.56 -17.25 5.84
C LEU A 271 -1.16 -18.66 5.93
N SER A 272 -0.35 -19.71 5.75
CA SER A 272 -0.81 -21.11 5.84
C SER A 272 -1.27 -21.51 7.25
N ARG A 273 -0.69 -20.94 8.30
CA ARG A 273 -1.06 -21.23 9.70
C ARG A 273 -2.26 -20.42 10.17
N SER A 274 -2.36 -19.17 9.73
CA SER A 274 -3.33 -18.21 10.25
C SER A 274 -4.59 -18.09 9.39
N LEU A 275 -4.53 -18.48 8.11
CA LEU A 275 -5.60 -18.26 7.15
C LEU A 275 -5.87 -19.48 6.26
N PRO A 276 -7.14 -19.89 6.10
CA PRO A 276 -7.50 -20.84 5.05
C PRO A 276 -7.16 -20.25 3.68
N SER A 277 -6.98 -21.14 2.67
CA SER A 277 -6.88 -20.69 1.28
C SER A 277 -8.17 -19.97 0.90
N PRO A 278 -8.10 -18.88 0.10
CA PRO A 278 -9.30 -18.21 -0.40
C PRO A 278 -10.02 -19.03 -1.49
N LEU A 279 -9.39 -20.11 -1.99
CA LEU A 279 -9.96 -20.95 -3.04
C LEU A 279 -11.12 -21.80 -2.51
N ILE A 280 -12.08 -22.06 -3.39
CA ILE A 280 -13.18 -22.99 -3.12
C ILE A 280 -12.58 -24.39 -3.05
N ASP A 281 -12.74 -25.07 -1.91
CA ASP A 281 -12.23 -26.43 -1.74
C ASP A 281 -13.01 -27.41 -2.63
N LEU A 282 -12.33 -28.02 -3.60
CA LEU A 282 -12.90 -29.01 -4.51
C LEU A 282 -12.29 -30.39 -4.32
N LYS A 283 -11.54 -30.60 -3.23
CA LYS A 283 -10.85 -31.85 -2.99
C LYS A 283 -11.86 -32.99 -2.91
N ASP A 284 -11.48 -34.12 -3.50
CA ASP A 284 -12.25 -35.37 -3.50
C ASP A 284 -13.63 -35.30 -4.22
N LEU A 285 -13.94 -34.20 -4.93
CA LEU A 285 -15.18 -34.04 -5.68
C LEU A 285 -15.08 -34.53 -7.13
N GLY A 286 -16.13 -35.21 -7.59
CA GLY A 286 -16.33 -35.50 -9.01
C GLY A 286 -16.59 -34.22 -9.82
N ASN A 287 -16.41 -34.25 -11.14
CA ASN A 287 -16.53 -33.04 -11.98
C ASN A 287 -17.89 -32.33 -11.83
N ARG A 288 -18.98 -33.09 -11.83
CA ARG A 288 -20.34 -32.53 -11.67
C ARG A 288 -20.55 -31.94 -10.28
N GLU A 289 -20.02 -32.60 -9.25
CA GLU A 289 -20.11 -32.12 -7.86
C GLU A 289 -19.27 -30.86 -7.64
N ALA A 290 -18.07 -30.81 -8.23
CA ALA A 290 -17.24 -29.63 -8.25
C ALA A 290 -17.94 -28.46 -8.97
N GLY A 291 -18.58 -28.73 -10.12
CA GLY A 291 -19.36 -27.73 -10.86
C GLY A 291 -20.52 -27.16 -10.04
N ARG A 292 -21.24 -28.04 -9.32
CA ARG A 292 -22.29 -27.63 -8.37
C ARG A 292 -21.72 -26.79 -7.22
N LYS A 293 -20.63 -27.22 -6.58
CA LYS A 293 -20.03 -26.48 -5.46
C LYS A 293 -19.53 -25.10 -5.90
N LEU A 294 -18.91 -25.01 -7.08
CA LEU A 294 -18.48 -23.75 -7.67
C LEU A 294 -19.67 -22.81 -7.91
N HIS A 295 -20.71 -23.29 -8.59
CA HIS A 295 -21.95 -22.54 -8.82
C HIS A 295 -22.54 -22.02 -7.51
N ASP A 296 -22.78 -22.90 -6.54
CA ASP A 296 -23.43 -22.55 -5.28
C ASP A 296 -22.59 -21.60 -4.41
N SER A 297 -21.26 -21.64 -4.53
CA SER A 297 -20.37 -20.77 -3.76
C SER A 297 -20.39 -19.32 -4.24
N VAL A 298 -20.59 -19.10 -5.54
CA VAL A 298 -20.57 -17.78 -6.19
C VAL A 298 -21.94 -17.36 -6.72
N ASP A 299 -23.00 -18.09 -6.36
CA ASP A 299 -24.37 -17.90 -6.85
C ASP A 299 -24.48 -17.87 -8.39
N GLY A 300 -23.61 -18.63 -9.06
CA GLY A 300 -23.52 -18.65 -10.52
C GLY A 300 -23.05 -17.33 -11.16
N ASP A 301 -22.55 -16.37 -10.37
CA ASP A 301 -22.05 -15.09 -10.85
C ASP A 301 -20.67 -15.26 -11.53
N ILE A 302 -20.64 -14.95 -12.83
CA ILE A 302 -19.43 -15.07 -13.64
C ILE A 302 -18.40 -13.97 -13.34
N ALA A 303 -18.74 -12.92 -12.58
CA ALA A 303 -17.77 -11.96 -12.06
C ALA A 303 -16.70 -12.64 -11.19
N HIS A 304 -17.00 -13.81 -10.62
CA HIS A 304 -16.08 -14.61 -9.83
C HIS A 304 -15.29 -15.66 -10.63
N LEU A 305 -15.28 -15.59 -11.97
CA LEU A 305 -14.55 -16.54 -12.83
C LEU A 305 -13.08 -16.74 -12.43
N PRO A 306 -12.28 -15.72 -12.08
CA PRO A 306 -10.91 -15.93 -11.60
C PRO A 306 -10.81 -16.86 -10.40
N LEU A 307 -11.65 -16.66 -9.37
CA LEU A 307 -11.72 -17.55 -8.20
C LEU A 307 -12.09 -18.97 -8.62
N VAL A 308 -13.10 -19.11 -9.48
CA VAL A 308 -13.62 -20.40 -9.97
C VAL A 308 -12.55 -21.19 -10.73
N ILE A 309 -11.84 -20.52 -11.64
CA ILE A 309 -10.78 -21.12 -12.46
C ILE A 309 -9.63 -21.58 -11.57
N LEU A 310 -9.12 -20.72 -10.69
CA LEU A 310 -7.99 -21.05 -9.82
C LEU A 310 -8.34 -22.16 -8.83
N SER A 311 -9.58 -22.19 -8.32
CA SER A 311 -10.07 -23.26 -7.45
C SER A 311 -10.08 -24.62 -8.17
N ALA A 312 -10.53 -24.66 -9.43
CA ALA A 312 -10.49 -25.88 -10.24
C ALA A 312 -9.05 -26.32 -10.55
N GLN A 313 -8.18 -25.38 -10.93
CA GLN A 313 -6.78 -25.67 -11.23
C GLN A 313 -6.02 -26.24 -10.04
N ALA A 314 -6.32 -25.77 -8.82
CA ALA A 314 -5.69 -26.25 -7.58
C ALA A 314 -5.91 -27.75 -7.32
N VAL A 315 -6.96 -28.35 -7.90
CA VAL A 315 -7.26 -29.78 -7.82
C VAL A 315 -7.07 -30.52 -9.16
N GLY A 316 -6.31 -29.94 -10.10
CA GLY A 316 -6.02 -30.56 -11.39
C GLY A 316 -7.18 -30.56 -12.38
N LYS A 317 -8.19 -29.70 -12.18
CA LYS A 317 -9.35 -29.55 -13.06
C LYS A 317 -9.25 -28.27 -13.90
N GLN A 318 -10.06 -28.19 -14.94
CA GLN A 318 -10.20 -27.02 -15.82
C GLN A 318 -11.67 -26.68 -16.02
N ILE A 319 -11.95 -25.41 -16.32
CA ILE A 319 -13.29 -24.89 -16.53
C ILE A 319 -13.48 -24.53 -18.00
N ASN A 320 -14.57 -24.97 -18.62
CA ASN A 320 -15.00 -24.47 -19.92
C ASN A 320 -15.66 -23.08 -19.75
N VAL A 321 -14.83 -22.04 -19.73
CA VAL A 321 -15.26 -20.65 -19.51
C VAL A 321 -16.28 -20.20 -20.57
N ASN A 322 -16.11 -20.60 -21.82
CA ASN A 322 -17.05 -20.27 -22.91
C ASN A 322 -18.46 -20.82 -22.64
N THR A 323 -18.58 -21.99 -22.01
CA THR A 323 -19.89 -22.54 -21.62
C THR A 323 -20.53 -21.68 -20.53
N LEU A 324 -19.76 -21.20 -19.55
CA LEU A 324 -20.28 -20.36 -18.48
C LEU A 324 -20.74 -18.99 -18.98
N ILE A 325 -19.93 -18.34 -19.81
CA ILE A 325 -20.27 -17.02 -20.39
C ILE A 325 -21.56 -17.12 -21.23
N LYS A 326 -21.68 -18.15 -22.09
CA LYS A 326 -22.90 -18.35 -22.90
C LYS A 326 -24.14 -18.64 -22.04
N ALA A 327 -23.95 -19.21 -20.85
CA ALA A 327 -25.02 -19.59 -19.96
C ALA A 327 -25.53 -18.44 -19.07
N GLU A 328 -24.82 -17.30 -19.04
CA GLU A 328 -25.19 -16.14 -18.24
C GLU A 328 -26.58 -15.61 -18.60
N THR A 329 -26.92 -15.57 -19.88
CA THR A 329 -28.22 -15.08 -20.37
C THR A 329 -29.34 -16.11 -20.31
N LEU A 330 -29.05 -17.34 -19.88
CA LEU A 330 -30.03 -18.43 -19.82
C LEU A 330 -30.86 -18.39 -18.54
N HIS A 331 -31.97 -19.13 -18.55
CA HIS A 331 -32.82 -19.35 -17.38
C HIS A 331 -32.01 -20.02 -16.24
N PRO A 332 -32.27 -19.72 -14.95
CA PRO A 332 -31.46 -20.21 -13.82
C PRO A 332 -31.16 -21.72 -13.81
N ILE A 333 -32.14 -22.55 -14.16
CA ILE A 333 -31.95 -24.02 -14.24
C ILE A 333 -30.92 -24.39 -15.33
N GLN A 334 -31.00 -23.75 -16.50
CA GLN A 334 -30.07 -23.99 -17.61
C GLN A 334 -28.68 -23.44 -17.29
N ARG A 335 -28.63 -22.29 -16.59
CA ARG A 335 -27.38 -21.74 -16.07
C ARG A 335 -26.72 -22.74 -15.13
N GLN A 336 -27.42 -23.21 -14.11
CA GLN A 336 -26.90 -24.23 -13.17
C GLN A 336 -26.40 -25.47 -13.91
N GLU A 337 -27.18 -26.01 -14.85
CA GLU A 337 -26.78 -27.19 -15.63
C GLU A 337 -25.51 -26.95 -16.46
N ALA A 338 -25.30 -25.73 -16.97
CA ALA A 338 -24.06 -25.36 -17.65
C ALA A 338 -22.84 -25.41 -16.71
N TRP A 339 -22.98 -24.95 -15.46
CA TRP A 339 -21.91 -25.04 -14.46
C TRP A 339 -21.56 -26.47 -14.07
N LEU A 340 -22.57 -27.33 -13.90
CA LEU A 340 -22.40 -28.75 -13.59
C LEU A 340 -21.60 -29.50 -14.68
N ASN A 341 -21.70 -29.04 -15.92
CA ASN A 341 -21.03 -29.66 -17.08
C ASN A 341 -19.74 -28.92 -17.52
N ALA A 342 -19.40 -27.79 -16.88
CA ALA A 342 -18.25 -26.97 -17.27
C ALA A 342 -16.91 -27.50 -16.75
N VAL A 343 -16.91 -28.29 -15.67
CA VAL A 343 -15.69 -28.81 -15.05
C VAL A 343 -15.19 -30.06 -15.77
N ARG A 344 -13.89 -30.10 -16.09
CA ARG A 344 -13.24 -31.26 -16.71
C ARG A 344 -11.90 -31.54 -16.06
N GLU A 345 -11.41 -32.76 -16.21
CA GLU A 345 -10.02 -33.09 -15.86
C GLU A 345 -9.05 -32.30 -16.73
N ASN A 346 -7.94 -31.84 -16.16
CA ASN A 346 -6.85 -31.22 -16.92
C ASN A 346 -5.94 -32.32 -17.48
N PRO A 347 -5.89 -32.54 -18.81
CA PRO A 347 -5.09 -33.61 -19.39
C PRO A 347 -3.58 -33.46 -19.13
N LEU A 348 -3.10 -32.23 -18.91
CA LEU A 348 -1.69 -31.95 -18.64
C LEU A 348 -1.27 -32.30 -17.20
N ALA A 349 -2.19 -32.33 -16.25
CA ALA A 349 -1.90 -32.64 -14.84
C ALA A 349 -1.51 -34.12 -14.60
N LYS A 350 -1.82 -35.03 -15.54
CA LYS A 350 -1.49 -36.47 -15.44
C LYS A 350 -0.02 -36.82 -15.75
N THR A 351 0.78 -35.88 -16.23
CA THR A 351 2.16 -36.17 -16.67
C THR A 351 3.22 -36.03 -15.57
N THR A 352 2.92 -35.35 -14.46
CA THR A 352 3.87 -35.13 -13.34
C THR A 352 3.89 -36.26 -12.30
N SER A 353 2.95 -37.22 -12.34
CA SER A 353 2.91 -38.34 -11.37
C SER A 353 3.60 -39.63 -11.85
N LYS A 354 4.11 -39.70 -13.10
CA LYS A 354 4.66 -40.93 -13.69
C LYS A 354 6.20 -41.08 -13.65
N THR A 355 6.95 -40.16 -13.05
CA THR A 355 8.43 -40.22 -13.01
C THR A 355 9.05 -40.69 -11.69
N LYS A 356 8.28 -41.30 -10.77
CA LYS A 356 8.83 -41.82 -9.49
C LYS A 356 8.88 -43.34 -9.32
N ASP A 357 8.52 -44.14 -10.32
CA ASP A 357 8.62 -45.61 -10.25
C ASP A 357 9.45 -46.21 -11.41
N ARG A 358 10.74 -45.87 -11.45
CA ARG A 358 11.74 -46.80 -11.96
C ARG A 358 12.79 -47.01 -10.88
N GLY A 359 12.53 -48.03 -10.07
CA GLY A 359 13.40 -48.47 -8.99
C GLY A 359 14.79 -48.81 -9.49
N PHE A 360 15.79 -48.34 -8.74
CA PHE A 360 17.08 -48.98 -8.67
C PHE A 360 16.91 -50.25 -7.83
N THR A 361 16.91 -51.41 -8.48
CA THR A 361 17.29 -52.67 -7.84
C THR A 361 18.80 -52.84 -7.95
N LYS A 362 19.37 -53.21 -6.80
CA LYS A 362 20.77 -53.50 -6.42
C LYS A 362 21.75 -53.88 -7.52
#